data_AF-A0A3B0T4L4-F1
#
_entry.id   AF-A0A3B0T4L4-F1
#
_cell.length_a   1.000
_cell.length_b   1.000
_cell.length_c   1.000
_cell.angle_alpha   90.00
_cell.angle_beta   90.00
_cell.angle_gamma   90.00
#
_symmetry.space_group_name_H-M   'P 1'
#
loop_
_entity.id
_entity.type
_entity.pdbx_description
1 polymer ?
#
loop_
_entity_poly.entity_id
_entity_poly.type
_entity_poly.pdbx_seq_one_letter_code
_entity_poly.pdbx_strand_id
1 'polypeptide(L)' 'MPNMTMTIDADILKKAKKIAIEKNTTISKLVRTYLENLAARKDQAMEMIIGELKDSFSDKSVCVGSKKWSREDLHERE' A
#
# COMPACT_ATOMS: atom_id res chain seq x y z
N MET A 1 -20.85 13.49 1.53
CA MET A 1 -19.83 13.01 0.57
C MET A 1 -19.05 14.23 0.09
N PRO A 2 -17.72 14.21 0.15
CA PRO A 2 -16.90 15.26 -0.45
C PRO A 2 -17.01 15.20 -1.98
N ASN A 3 -17.04 16.37 -2.62
CA ASN A 3 -17.04 16.51 -4.08
C ASN A 3 -15.68 17.03 -4.54
N MET A 4 -15.24 16.59 -5.71
CA MET A 4 -13.98 17.01 -6.32
C MET A 4 -14.22 17.42 -7.77
N THR A 5 -13.67 18.57 -8.16
CA THR A 5 -13.57 19.02 -9.54
C THR A 5 -12.11 19.00 -9.94
N MET A 6 -11.80 18.46 -11.12
CA MET A 6 -10.43 18.39 -11.63
C MET A 6 -10.41 18.74 -13.12
N THR A 7 -9.34 19.38 -13.57
CA THR A 7 -9.06 19.58 -14.99
C THR A 7 -8.33 18.34 -15.50
N ILE A 8 -8.81 17.79 -16.62
CA ILE A 8 -8.23 16.60 -17.25
C ILE A 8 -8.00 16.93 -18.72
N ASP A 9 -6.90 16.42 -19.26
CA ASP A 9 -6.63 16.48 -20.69
C ASP A 9 -7.80 15.89 -21.52
N ALA A 10 -8.13 16.57 -22.61
CA ALA A 10 -9.30 16.23 -23.43
C ALA A 10 -9.18 14.85 -24.10
N ASP A 11 -7.98 14.47 -24.53
CA ASP A 11 -7.74 13.17 -25.17
C ASP A 11 -7.83 12.03 -24.16
N ILE A 12 -7.34 12.26 -22.94
CA ILE A 12 -7.49 11.31 -21.83
C ILE A 12 -8.98 11.14 -21.50
N LEU A 13 -9.74 12.23 -21.39
CA LEU A 13 -11.17 12.16 -21.10
C LEU A 13 -11.94 11.40 -22.20
N LYS A 14 -11.59 11.60 -23.47
CA LYS A 14 -12.19 10.89 -24.60
C LYS A 14 -11.95 9.39 -24.53
N LYS A 15 -10.71 8.97 -24.26
CA LYS A 15 -10.36 7.54 -24.08
C LYS A 15 -11.09 6.93 -22.89
N ALA A 16 -11.12 7.63 -21.76
CA ALA A 16 -11.83 7.16 -20.57
C ALA A 16 -13.34 7.01 -20.81
N LYS A 17 -13.96 7.92 -21.58
CA LYS A 17 -15.39 7.83 -21.93
C LYS A 17 -15.67 6.58 -22.78
N LYS A 18 -14.81 6.27 -23.74
CA LYS A 18 -14.94 5.05 -24.54
C LYS A 18 -14.91 3.80 -23.66
N ILE A 19 -13.95 3.71 -22.74
CA ILE A 19 -13.84 2.60 -21.78
C ILE A 19 -15.08 2.52 -20.87
N ALA A 20 -15.60 3.67 -20.42
CA ALA A 20 -16.79 3.71 -19.57
C ALA A 20 -18.02 3.14 -20.30
N ILE A 21 -18.19 3.47 -21.59
CA ILE A 21 -19.26 2.91 -22.42
C ILE A 21 -19.08 1.40 -22.62
N GLU A 22 -17.87 0.97 -23.00
CA GLU A 22 -17.55 -0.46 -23.19
C GLU A 22 -17.81 -1.30 -21.93
N LYS A 23 -17.59 -0.71 -20.75
CA LYS A 23 -17.81 -1.37 -19.44
C LYS A 23 -19.17 -1.08 -18.81
N ASN A 24 -20.09 -0.44 -19.54
CA ASN A 24 -21.41 -0.02 -19.06
C ASN A 24 -21.36 0.69 -17.68
N THR A 25 -20.46 1.67 -17.55
CA THR A 25 -20.18 2.40 -16.32
C THR A 25 -20.00 3.90 -16.59
N THR A 26 -19.72 4.70 -15.56
CA THR A 26 -19.50 6.15 -15.68
C THR A 26 -18.05 6.52 -15.36
N ILE A 27 -17.58 7.66 -15.90
CA ILE A 27 -16.27 8.22 -15.58
C ILE A 27 -16.11 8.38 -14.06
N SER A 28 -17.10 8.98 -13.40
CA SER A 28 -17.06 9.23 -11.96
C SER A 28 -16.95 7.93 -11.16
N LYS A 29 -17.62 6.86 -11.60
CA LYS A 29 -17.50 5.54 -10.98
C LYS A 29 -16.11 4.95 -11.19
N LEU A 30 -15.53 5.06 -12.39
CA LEU A 30 -14.16 4.61 -12.66
C LEU A 30 -13.13 5.34 -11.78
N VAL A 31 -13.23 6.66 -11.70
CA VAL A 31 -12.32 7.48 -10.87
C VAL A 31 -12.48 7.12 -9.39
N ARG A 32 -13.73 7.02 -8.91
CA ARG A 32 -14.00 6.61 -7.53
C ARG A 32 -13.39 5.25 -7.20
N THR A 33 -13.67 4.23 -8.02
CA THR A 33 -13.14 2.88 -7.80
C THR A 33 -11.62 2.84 -7.89
N TYR A 34 -11.00 3.63 -8.77
CA TYR A 34 -9.54 3.73 -8.82
C TYR A 34 -8.97 4.30 -7.52
N LEU A 35 -9.55 5.39 -7.01
CA LEU A 35 -9.09 6.03 -5.77
C LEU A 35 -9.32 5.13 -4.54
N GLU A 36 -10.46 4.44 -4.47
CA GLU A 36 -10.75 3.45 -3.43
C GLU A 36 -9.73 2.32 -3.45
N ASN A 37 -9.44 1.75 -4.62
CA ASN A 37 -8.44 0.70 -4.77
C ASN A 37 -7.02 1.20 -4.45
N LEU A 38 -6.70 2.44 -4.81
CA LEU A 38 -5.41 3.05 -4.52
C LEU A 38 -5.21 3.21 -3.01
N ALA A 39 -6.23 3.68 -2.29
CA ALA A 39 -6.20 3.78 -0.83
C ALA A 39 -6.08 2.40 -0.18
N ALA A 40 -6.92 1.44 -0.60
CA ALA A 40 -6.91 0.09 -0.05
C ALA A 40 -5.56 -0.63 -0.23
N ARG A 41 -4.87 -0.45 -1.37
CA ARG A 41 -3.54 -1.05 -1.58
C ARG A 41 -2.51 -0.59 -0.57
N LYS A 42 -2.55 0.70 -0.18
CA LYS A 42 -1.63 1.24 0.81
C LYS A 42 -1.87 0.60 2.18
N ASP A 43 -3.13 0.44 2.54
CA ASP A 43 -3.52 -0.18 3.81
C ASP A 43 -3.18 -1.66 3.82
N GLN A 44 -3.43 -2.39 2.72
CA GLN A 44 -3.10 -3.80 2.58
C GLN A 44 -1.60 -4.08 2.65
N ALA A 45 -0.77 -3.27 1.97
CA ALA A 45 0.69 -3.44 2.04
C ALA A 45 1.21 -3.19 3.47
N MET A 46 0.65 -2.19 4.15
CA MET A 46 1.00 -1.89 5.54
C MET A 46 0.58 -3.00 6.50
N GLU A 47 -0.66 -3.48 6.40
CA GLU A 47 -1.17 -4.60 7.19
C GLU A 47 -0.37 -5.89 6.97
N MET A 48 0.05 -6.16 5.74
CA MET A 48 0.90 -7.31 5.40
C MET A 48 2.27 -7.23 6.08
N ILE A 49 2.94 -6.07 6.01
CA ILE A 49 4.23 -5.84 6.68
C ILE A 49 4.08 -5.96 8.20
N ILE A 50 3.00 -5.40 8.77
CA ILE A 50 2.71 -5.50 10.20
C ILE A 50 2.44 -6.96 10.60
N GLY A 51 1.73 -7.73 9.77
CA GLY A 51 1.48 -9.15 9.96
C GLY A 51 2.78 -9.95 9.97
N GLU A 52 3.62 -9.81 8.94
CA GLU A 52 4.91 -10.48 8.82
C GLU A 52 5.83 -10.15 10.01
N LEU A 53 5.83 -8.89 10.46
CA LEU A 53 6.59 -8.46 11.63
C LEU A 53 6.07 -9.13 12.91
N LYS A 54 4.74 -9.17 13.11
CA LYS A 54 4.12 -9.84 14.27
C LYS A 54 4.39 -11.35 14.25
N ASP A 55 4.30 -11.98 13.10
CA ASP A 55 4.61 -13.40 12.92
C ASP A 55 6.08 -13.66 13.25
N SER A 56 7.00 -12.81 12.78
CA SER A 56 8.43 -12.89 13.12
C SER A 56 8.72 -12.72 14.61
N PHE A 57 7.91 -11.95 15.35
CA PHE A 57 8.02 -11.82 16.81
C PHE A 57 7.34 -12.98 17.56
N SER A 58 6.27 -13.55 16.99
CA SER A 58 5.49 -14.63 17.60
C SER A 58 6.15 -15.99 17.41
N ASP A 59 6.74 -16.24 16.23
CA ASP A 59 7.61 -17.37 16.00
C ASP A 59 8.90 -17.15 16.80
N LYS A 60 8.98 -17.83 17.93
CA LYS A 60 10.09 -17.81 18.90
C LYS A 60 11.41 -18.37 18.35
N SER A 61 11.57 -18.47 17.03
CA SER A 61 12.65 -19.20 16.35
C SER A 61 13.74 -18.29 15.79
N VAL A 62 13.77 -17.00 16.15
CA VAL A 62 15.03 -16.27 16.05
C VAL A 62 15.98 -16.93 17.05
N CYS A 63 16.93 -17.71 16.54
CA CYS A 63 18.06 -18.22 17.32
C CYS A 63 18.91 -17.04 17.80
N VAL A 64 18.46 -16.40 18.88
CA VAL A 64 19.29 -15.49 19.67
C VAL A 64 20.33 -16.39 20.31
N GLY A 65 21.57 -16.33 19.81
CA GLY A 65 22.68 -17.06 20.41
C GLY A 65 22.75 -16.81 21.92
N SER A 66 23.34 -17.73 22.68
CA SER A 66 23.43 -17.62 24.14
C SER A 66 24.17 -16.36 24.62
N LYS A 67 24.94 -15.71 23.73
CA LYS A 67 25.65 -14.46 24.00
C LYS A 67 24.68 -13.29 23.98
N LYS A 68 24.50 -12.69 25.16
CA LYS A 68 23.89 -11.36 25.28
C LYS A 68 24.95 -10.32 24.91
N TRP A 69 24.64 -9.46 23.95
CA TRP A 69 25.49 -8.32 23.63
C TRP A 69 25.07 -7.12 24.48
N SER A 70 26.04 -6.48 25.14
CA SER A 70 25.89 -5.10 25.61
C SER A 70 26.12 -4.13 24.45
N ARG A 71 25.72 -2.86 24.62
CA ARG A 71 25.92 -1.84 23.59
C ARG A 71 27.41 -1.63 23.31
N GLU A 72 28.21 -1.73 24.36
CA GLU A 72 29.66 -1.61 24.35
C GLU A 72 30.31 -2.75 23.53
N ASP A 73 29.83 -3.99 23.69
CA ASP A 73 30.30 -5.17 22.93
C ASP A 73 30.04 -5.09 21.40
N LEU A 74 29.07 -4.28 20.98
CA LEU A 74 28.69 -4.10 19.57
C LEU A 74 29.46 -2.97 18.88
N HIS A 75 30.10 -2.10 19.66
CA HIS A 75 30.86 -0.96 19.15
C HIS A 75 32.37 -1.20 19.10
N GLU A 76 32.86 -2.35 19.60
CA GLU A 76 34.20 -2.84 19.28
C GLU A 76 34.26 -3.25 17.80
N ARG A 77 34.62 -2.28 16.97
CA ARG A 77 35.13 -2.52 15.63
C ARG A 77 36.64 -2.75 15.78
N GLU A 78 37.11 -3.95 15.48
CA GLU A 78 38.49 -4.13 15.00
C GLU A 78 38.68 -3.37 13.67
#